data_AF-A0A924B2Q1-F1
#
_entry.id   AF-A0A924B2Q1-F1
#
_cell.length_a   1.000
_cell.length_b   1.000
_cell.length_c   1.000
_cell.angle_alpha   90.00
_cell.angle_beta   90.00
_cell.angle_gamma   90.00
#
_symmetry.space_group_name_H-M   'P 1'
#
loop_
_entity.id
_entity.type
_entity.pdbx_description
1 polymer ?
#
loop_
_entity_poly.entity_id
_entity_poly.type
_entity_poly.pdbx_seq_one_letter_code
_entity_poly.pdbx_strand_id
1 'polypeptide(L)'
;MIQPDFLFAKPQDERVDFDDKDLILLNPYGLSLSNDASRPFLILKDASGDYVLPVPINQLEAGVTLTQSSTSAIPITMHKFSESLLNSLDITLERAVFVEIKGVHQFVRIYMNKHPQYQSMKFRADEVMSLCIHLKIPIYATKAYINKSKVMSAEILGSAKELQENPSLLNRHHSYLM
;
A
#
# COMPACT_ATOMS: atom_id res chain seq x y z
N MET A 1 -16.40 21.77 30.76
CA MET A 1 -15.64 21.81 29.49
C MET A 1 -15.38 20.37 29.13
N ILE A 2 -16.16 19.83 28.19
CA ILE A 2 -16.07 18.41 27.83
C ILE A 2 -14.83 18.29 26.94
N GLN A 3 -13.84 17.55 27.41
CA GLN A 3 -12.67 17.17 26.64
C GLN A 3 -13.02 15.82 26.02
N PRO A 4 -13.49 15.76 24.76
CA PRO A 4 -13.65 14.48 24.09
C PRO A 4 -12.25 13.93 23.82
N ASP A 5 -11.72 13.16 24.77
CA ASP A 5 -10.66 12.21 24.50
C ASP A 5 -11.24 11.19 23.53
N PHE A 6 -10.97 11.39 22.24
CA PHE A 6 -11.15 10.34 21.26
C PHE A 6 -10.18 9.21 21.63
N LEU A 7 -10.70 8.24 22.38
CA LEU A 7 -10.08 6.96 22.73
C LEU A 7 -9.86 6.11 21.48
N PHE A 8 -9.01 6.57 20.55
CA PHE A 8 -8.58 5.79 19.41
C PHE A 8 -7.10 6.00 19.15
N ALA A 9 -6.28 5.23 19.86
CA ALA A 9 -5.20 4.40 19.31
C ALA A 9 -4.18 4.14 20.40
N LYS A 10 -3.76 2.88 20.52
CA LYS A 10 -2.46 2.55 21.15
C LYS A 10 -1.38 3.42 20.47
N PRO A 11 -0.31 3.81 21.17
CA PRO A 11 0.80 4.51 20.56
C PRO A 11 1.26 3.77 19.29
N GLN A 12 1.07 4.39 18.13
CA GLN A 12 1.50 3.86 16.83
C GLN A 12 2.94 4.27 16.47
N ASP A 13 3.53 5.19 17.25
CA ASP A 13 4.96 5.53 17.18
C ASP A 13 5.80 4.40 17.77
N GLU A 14 5.78 3.25 17.09
CA GLU A 14 6.84 2.28 17.19
C GLU A 14 8.00 2.81 16.33
N ARG A 15 9.14 3.09 16.97
CA ARG A 15 10.39 3.31 16.25
C ARG A 15 10.69 2.06 15.44
N VAL A 16 10.82 2.23 14.13
CA VAL A 16 11.32 1.15 13.27
C VAL A 16 12.76 1.49 12.95
N ASP A 17 13.67 0.66 13.46
CA ASP A 17 15.10 0.81 13.22
C ASP A 17 15.42 0.36 11.80
N PHE A 18 15.48 1.32 10.88
CA PHE A 18 16.10 1.15 9.57
C PHE A 18 17.33 2.05 9.50
N ASP A 19 18.44 1.56 8.96
CA ASP A 19 19.49 2.46 8.48
C ASP A 19 18.96 3.11 7.19
N ASP A 20 18.80 4.44 7.18
CA ASP A 20 18.29 5.17 6.01
C ASP A 20 19.14 4.90 4.74
N LYS A 21 20.40 4.44 4.90
CA LYS A 21 21.26 4.01 3.79
C LYS A 21 20.76 2.78 3.04
N ASP A 22 19.95 1.94 3.68
CA ASP A 22 19.41 0.71 3.09
C ASP A 22 18.10 0.92 2.33
N LEU A 23 17.57 2.15 2.36
CA LEU A 23 16.30 2.49 1.73
C LEU A 23 16.47 2.74 0.24
N ILE A 24 15.69 2.02 -0.55
CA ILE A 24 15.61 2.17 -1.99
C ILE A 24 14.37 2.98 -2.31
N LEU A 25 14.55 4.12 -2.99
CA LEU A 25 13.45 4.92 -3.51
C LEU A 25 12.75 4.18 -4.66
N LEU A 26 11.44 4.08 -4.58
CA LEU A 26 10.60 3.38 -5.53
C LEU A 26 9.55 4.32 -6.12
N ASN A 27 9.38 4.23 -7.44
CA ASN A 27 8.44 5.01 -8.22
C ASN A 27 7.34 4.10 -8.80
N PRO A 28 6.10 4.60 -8.90
CA PRO A 28 5.04 3.89 -9.62
C PRO A 28 5.43 3.63 -11.07
N TYR A 29 5.51 2.36 -11.47
CA TYR A 29 5.85 1.96 -12.83
C TYR A 29 4.62 1.56 -13.64
N GLY A 30 3.69 0.84 -13.02
CA GLY A 30 2.47 0.42 -13.68
C GLY A 30 1.63 -0.54 -12.84
N LEU A 31 0.53 -0.98 -13.42
CA LEU A 31 -0.38 -1.95 -12.80
C LEU A 31 -0.40 -3.24 -13.61
N SER A 32 -0.26 -4.37 -12.92
CA SER A 32 -0.51 -5.68 -13.49
C SER A 32 -1.92 -6.10 -13.11
N LEU A 33 -2.79 -6.11 -14.11
CA LEU A 33 -4.13 -6.67 -14.01
C LEU A 33 -4.02 -8.14 -14.44
N SER A 34 -4.17 -9.07 -13.50
CA SER A 34 -4.24 -10.48 -13.85
C SER A 34 -5.61 -10.79 -14.47
N ASN A 35 -5.65 -11.68 -15.48
CA ASN A 35 -6.86 -12.01 -16.23
C ASN A 35 -7.97 -12.66 -15.38
N ASP A 36 -7.65 -13.04 -14.14
CA ASP A 36 -8.48 -13.81 -13.22
C ASP A 36 -9.05 -12.98 -12.05
N ALA A 37 -8.83 -11.66 -12.05
CA ALA A 37 -9.47 -10.67 -11.18
C ALA A 37 -9.30 -10.86 -9.66
N SER A 38 -8.48 -11.80 -9.17
CA SER A 38 -8.44 -12.09 -7.72
C SER A 38 -7.72 -11.01 -6.91
N ARG A 39 -6.63 -10.42 -7.42
CA ARG A 39 -5.97 -9.25 -6.80
C ARG A 39 -4.98 -8.55 -7.77
N PRO A 40 -5.22 -7.29 -8.19
CA PRO A 40 -4.28 -6.53 -9.01
C PRO A 40 -2.98 -6.21 -8.25
N PHE A 41 -1.89 -6.00 -8.99
CA PHE A 41 -0.60 -5.60 -8.41
C PHE A 41 -0.16 -4.23 -8.91
N LEU A 42 0.15 -3.34 -7.97
CA LEU A 42 0.93 -2.13 -8.24
C LEU A 42 2.41 -2.51 -8.31
N ILE A 43 3.05 -2.17 -9.42
CA ILE A 43 4.47 -2.40 -9.64
C ILE A 43 5.20 -1.11 -9.36
N LEU A 44 6.06 -1.14 -8.34
CA LEU A 44 6.97 -0.06 -8.02
C LEU A 44 8.38 -0.43 -8.44
N LYS A 45 9.14 0.51 -8.98
CA LYS A 45 10.53 0.30 -9.40
C LYS A 45 11.44 1.42 -8.95
N ASP A 46 12.70 1.09 -8.69
CA ASP A 46 13.73 2.13 -8.54
C ASP A 46 14.07 2.76 -9.91
N ALA A 47 14.94 3.77 -9.89
CA ALA A 47 15.30 4.52 -11.09
C ALA A 47 16.08 3.68 -12.13
N SER A 48 16.90 2.70 -11.71
CA SER A 48 17.60 1.82 -12.65
C SER A 48 16.71 0.68 -13.16
N GLY A 49 15.68 0.32 -12.40
CA GLY A 49 14.80 -0.80 -12.68
C GLY A 49 15.32 -2.15 -12.16
N ASP A 50 16.47 -2.15 -11.47
CA ASP A 50 17.06 -3.35 -10.85
C ASP A 50 16.19 -3.86 -9.68
N TYR A 51 15.51 -2.95 -9.00
CA TYR A 51 14.65 -3.23 -7.87
C TYR A 51 13.19 -3.05 -8.26
N VAL A 52 12.45 -4.17 -8.22
CA VAL A 52 11.02 -4.21 -8.52
C VAL A 52 10.28 -4.72 -7.30
N LEU A 53 9.37 -3.91 -6.77
CA LEU A 53 8.49 -4.25 -5.66
C LEU A 53 7.06 -4.45 -6.17
N PRO A 54 6.56 -5.70 -6.23
CA PRO A 54 5.15 -5.95 -6.42
C PRO A 54 4.37 -5.64 -5.13
N VAL A 55 3.26 -4.93 -5.26
CA VAL A 55 2.36 -4.59 -4.14
C VAL A 55 0.96 -5.06 -4.51
N PRO A 56 0.44 -6.15 -3.91
CA PRO A 56 -0.94 -6.54 -4.08
C PRO A 56 -1.85 -5.43 -3.56
N ILE A 57 -2.74 -4.92 -4.41
CA ILE A 57 -3.73 -3.90 -4.07
C ILE A 57 -5.14 -4.42 -4.34
N ASN A 58 -6.14 -3.79 -3.74
CA ASN A 58 -7.52 -4.12 -4.04
C ASN A 58 -7.97 -3.46 -5.37
N GLN A 59 -9.13 -3.87 -5.89
CA GLN A 59 -9.65 -3.38 -7.17
C GLN A 59 -10.00 -1.88 -7.15
N LEU A 60 -10.46 -1.35 -6.00
CA LEU A 60 -10.78 0.07 -5.86
C LEU A 60 -9.51 0.93 -5.93
N GLU A 61 -8.48 0.56 -5.18
CA GLU A 61 -7.16 1.19 -5.23
C GLU A 61 -6.55 1.13 -6.64
N ALA A 62 -6.70 0.01 -7.33
CA ALA A 62 -6.22 -0.15 -8.70
C ALA A 62 -6.94 0.81 -9.65
N GLY A 63 -8.26 0.93 -9.54
CA GLY A 63 -9.06 1.87 -10.32
C GLY A 63 -8.61 3.31 -10.11
N VAL A 64 -8.43 3.74 -8.86
CA VAL A 64 -8.00 5.10 -8.51
C VAL A 64 -6.58 5.36 -9.02
N THR A 65 -5.69 4.40 -8.84
CA THR A 65 -4.30 4.51 -9.32
C THR A 65 -4.24 4.62 -10.85
N LEU A 66 -5.07 3.87 -11.59
CA LEU A 66 -5.19 3.97 -13.04
C LEU A 66 -5.65 5.37 -13.47
N THR A 67 -6.71 5.90 -12.85
CA THR A 67 -7.25 7.21 -13.23
C THR A 67 -6.26 8.34 -12.92
N GLN A 68 -5.53 8.23 -11.81
CA GLN A 68 -4.48 9.18 -11.43
C GLN A 68 -3.25 9.14 -12.34
N SER A 69 -2.91 7.97 -12.86
CA SER A 69 -1.74 7.76 -13.72
C SER A 69 -2.00 8.08 -15.19
N SER A 70 -3.25 8.42 -15.55
CA SER A 70 -3.63 8.71 -16.94
C SER A 70 -3.09 10.07 -17.39
N THR A 71 -2.33 10.08 -18.50
CA THR A 71 -1.70 11.30 -19.06
C THR A 71 -2.68 12.17 -19.88
N SER A 72 -3.83 11.61 -20.27
CA SER A 72 -4.71 12.20 -21.30
C SER A 72 -5.89 13.01 -20.74
N ALA A 73 -6.08 13.07 -19.42
CA ALA A 73 -7.17 13.81 -18.78
C ALA A 73 -6.67 14.49 -17.50
N ILE A 74 -7.42 15.49 -17.01
CA ILE A 74 -7.23 16.01 -15.66
C ILE A 74 -7.36 14.82 -14.69
N PRO A 75 -6.32 14.47 -13.91
CA PRO A 75 -6.34 13.29 -13.06
C PRO A 75 -7.55 13.32 -12.12
N ILE A 76 -8.41 12.31 -12.24
CA ILE A 76 -9.55 12.13 -11.33
C ILE A 76 -9.05 11.27 -10.17
N THR A 77 -9.24 11.77 -8.96
CA THR A 77 -8.82 11.12 -7.73
C THR A 77 -9.84 11.33 -6.62
N MET A 78 -10.02 10.30 -5.81
CA MET A 78 -10.83 10.36 -4.58
C MET A 78 -10.10 11.08 -3.43
N HIS A 79 -8.81 11.38 -3.59
CA HIS A 79 -7.95 11.88 -2.50
C HIS A 79 -7.91 13.40 -2.36
N LYS A 80 -8.64 14.16 -3.19
CA LYS A 80 -8.71 15.63 -3.08
C LYS A 80 -9.22 16.10 -1.72
N PHE A 81 -10.18 15.38 -1.15
CA PHE A 81 -10.69 15.67 0.19
C PHE A 81 -9.61 15.47 1.24
N SER A 82 -8.92 14.32 1.22
CA SER A 82 -7.82 13.99 2.13
C SER A 82 -6.68 15.01 2.04
N GLU A 83 -6.30 15.41 0.83
CA GLU A 83 -5.31 16.48 0.60
C GLU A 83 -5.74 17.81 1.23
N SER A 84 -6.99 18.22 0.98
CA SER A 84 -7.52 19.49 1.52
C SER A 84 -7.60 19.46 3.05
N LEU A 85 -7.96 18.31 3.63
CA LEU A 85 -8.02 18.10 5.07
C LEU A 85 -6.63 18.14 5.71
N LEU A 86 -5.63 17.46 5.12
CA LEU A 86 -4.26 17.51 5.61
C LEU A 86 -3.69 18.93 5.56
N ASN A 87 -3.92 19.64 4.46
CA ASN A 87 -3.48 21.02 4.28
C ASN A 87 -4.15 21.98 5.27
N SER A 88 -5.45 21.82 5.56
CA SER A 88 -6.16 22.69 6.52
C SER A 88 -5.71 22.48 7.96
N LEU A 89 -5.19 21.29 8.28
CA LEU A 89 -4.60 20.94 9.56
C LEU A 89 -3.09 21.24 9.64
N ASP A 90 -2.50 21.79 8.57
CA ASP A 90 -1.06 21.98 8.40
C ASP A 90 -0.24 20.70 8.62
N ILE A 91 -0.78 19.53 8.23
CA ILE A 91 -0.10 18.24 8.32
C ILE A 91 0.49 17.88 6.95
N THR A 92 1.77 17.55 6.91
CA THR A 92 2.43 17.08 5.68
C THR A 92 2.89 15.63 5.83
N LEU A 93 2.60 14.80 4.83
CA LEU A 93 3.11 13.43 4.77
C LEU A 93 4.46 13.43 4.03
N GLU A 94 5.52 12.97 4.68
CA GLU A 94 6.90 13.16 4.22
C GLU A 94 7.45 11.98 3.41
N ARG A 95 7.18 10.76 3.85
CA ARG A 95 7.62 9.54 3.18
C ARG A 95 6.78 8.34 3.61
N ALA A 96 6.72 7.34 2.74
CA ALA A 96 6.11 6.05 2.98
C ALA A 96 7.21 4.97 2.94
N VAL A 97 7.34 4.17 4.00
CA VAL A 97 8.36 3.11 4.09
C VAL A 97 7.67 1.77 4.31
N PHE A 98 7.91 0.79 3.44
CA PHE A 98 7.42 -0.57 3.66
C PHE A 98 8.15 -1.22 4.83
N VAL A 99 7.39 -1.71 5.82
CA VAL A 99 7.96 -2.15 7.11
C VAL A 99 7.71 -3.61 7.46
N GLU A 100 6.59 -4.19 7.01
CA GLU A 100 6.17 -5.51 7.47
C GLU A 100 5.37 -6.25 6.39
N ILE A 101 5.56 -7.56 6.30
CA ILE A 101 4.72 -8.48 5.53
C ILE A 101 4.12 -9.49 6.50
N LYS A 102 2.79 -9.61 6.51
CA LYS A 102 2.05 -10.56 7.35
C LYS A 102 1.07 -11.34 6.49
N GLY A 103 1.40 -12.60 6.20
CA GLY A 103 0.67 -13.41 5.22
C GLY A 103 0.72 -12.74 3.85
N VAL A 104 -0.45 -12.47 3.27
CA VAL A 104 -0.60 -11.80 1.96
C VAL A 104 -0.69 -10.27 2.05
N HIS A 105 -0.54 -9.71 3.25
CA HIS A 105 -0.67 -8.28 3.49
C HIS A 105 0.68 -7.61 3.67
N GLN A 106 0.89 -6.53 2.93
CA GLN A 106 2.03 -5.65 3.05
C GLN A 106 1.64 -4.43 3.88
N PHE A 107 2.53 -3.95 4.75
CA PHE A 107 2.32 -2.79 5.60
C PHE A 107 3.35 -1.72 5.32
N VAL A 108 2.87 -0.49 5.32
CA VAL A 108 3.64 0.73 5.10
C VAL A 108 3.52 1.63 6.31
N ARG A 109 4.63 2.23 6.73
CA ARG A 109 4.66 3.32 7.69
C ARG A 109 4.75 4.64 6.96
N ILE A 110 3.80 5.52 7.21
CA ILE A 110 3.76 6.87 6.64
C ILE A 110 4.25 7.81 7.72
N TYR A 111 5.31 8.55 7.42
CA TYR A 111 5.87 9.58 8.27
C TYR A 111 5.20 10.91 7.96
N MET A 112 4.92 11.69 8.99
CA MET A 112 4.26 12.98 8.87
C MET A 112 4.91 14.01 9.75
N ASN A 113 4.78 15.26 9.34
CA ASN A 113 5.28 16.42 10.07
C ASN A 113 4.10 17.27 10.56
N LYS A 114 4.37 18.08 11.58
CA LYS A 114 3.46 19.07 12.18
C LYS A 114 2.17 18.50 12.80
N HIS A 115 1.96 17.20 12.75
CA HIS A 115 0.90 16.55 13.51
C HIS A 115 1.22 16.66 15.02
N PRO A 116 0.25 17.04 15.88
CA PRO A 116 0.51 17.40 17.28
C PRO A 116 0.96 16.24 18.19
N GLN A 117 0.62 14.99 17.82
CA GLN A 117 0.87 13.82 18.68
C GLN A 117 1.68 12.70 18.02
N TYR A 118 1.39 12.35 16.77
CA TYR A 118 2.04 11.27 16.03
C TYR A 118 3.08 11.77 15.03
N GLN A 119 4.23 11.08 14.96
CA GLN A 119 5.23 11.29 13.90
C GLN A 119 5.04 10.34 12.72
N SER A 120 4.38 9.20 12.97
CA SER A 120 4.13 8.21 11.93
C SER A 120 2.92 7.33 12.24
N MET A 121 2.35 6.72 11.20
CA MET A 121 1.26 5.75 11.31
C MET A 121 1.52 4.54 10.41
N LYS A 122 1.07 3.36 10.84
CA LYS A 122 1.21 2.10 10.08
C LYS A 122 -0.12 1.70 9.45
N PHE A 123 -0.12 1.50 8.14
CA PHE A 123 -1.30 1.12 7.36
C PHE A 123 -1.00 -0.12 6.52
N ARG A 124 -2.04 -0.81 6.05
CA ARG A 124 -1.87 -1.76 4.96
C ARG A 124 -1.59 -1.00 3.68
N ALA A 125 -0.69 -1.53 2.86
CA ALA A 125 -0.34 -0.91 1.60
C ALA A 125 -1.56 -0.81 0.66
N ASP A 126 -2.42 -1.83 0.63
CA ASP A 126 -3.63 -1.87 -0.20
C ASP A 126 -4.76 -0.94 0.26
N GLU A 127 -4.52 -0.06 1.24
CA GLU A 127 -5.48 0.95 1.71
C GLU A 127 -4.98 2.38 1.46
N VAL A 128 -3.70 2.57 1.12
CA VAL A 128 -3.08 3.91 1.14
C VAL A 128 -2.16 4.22 -0.04
N MET A 129 -1.80 3.24 -0.88
CA MET A 129 -0.87 3.48 -2.00
C MET A 129 -1.38 4.53 -2.98
N SER A 130 -2.67 4.53 -3.34
CA SER A 130 -3.20 5.55 -4.26
C SER A 130 -3.17 6.96 -3.66
N LEU A 131 -3.26 7.09 -2.32
CA LEU A 131 -3.06 8.38 -1.64
C LEU A 131 -1.59 8.81 -1.70
N CYS A 132 -0.65 7.88 -1.50
CA CYS A 132 0.79 8.19 -1.63
C CYS A 132 1.12 8.69 -3.04
N ILE A 133 0.55 8.07 -4.07
CA ILE A 133 0.72 8.48 -5.46
C ILE A 133 0.09 9.87 -5.68
N HIS A 134 -1.12 10.09 -5.17
CA HIS A 134 -1.82 11.38 -5.25
C HIS A 134 -0.96 12.54 -4.75
N LEU A 135 -0.45 12.37 -3.53
CA LEU A 135 0.29 13.39 -2.79
C LEU A 135 1.77 13.42 -3.16
N LYS A 136 2.21 12.57 -4.11
CA LYS A 136 3.61 12.43 -4.55
C LYS A 136 4.56 12.16 -3.38
N ILE A 137 4.11 11.36 -2.42
CA ILE A 137 4.90 10.97 -1.26
C ILE A 137 6.02 10.03 -1.75
N PRO A 138 7.29 10.29 -1.41
CA PRO A 138 8.38 9.35 -1.67
C PRO A 138 8.14 7.98 -1.02
N ILE A 139 8.22 6.91 -1.80
CA ILE A 139 7.97 5.53 -1.36
C ILE A 139 9.29 4.78 -1.28
N TYR A 140 9.54 4.10 -0.16
CA TYR A 140 10.79 3.39 0.10
C TYR A 140 10.55 1.96 0.57
N ALA A 141 11.51 1.09 0.28
CA ALA A 141 11.63 -0.22 0.87
C ALA A 141 13.09 -0.63 1.00
N THR A 142 13.40 -1.52 1.94
CA THR A 142 14.73 -2.14 2.00
C THR A 142 14.86 -3.24 0.95
N LYS A 143 16.08 -3.54 0.51
CA LYS A 143 16.35 -4.67 -0.39
C LYS A 143 15.80 -6.00 0.16
N ALA A 144 15.93 -6.21 1.47
CA ALA A 144 15.40 -7.40 2.13
C ALA A 144 13.86 -7.49 2.02
N TYR A 145 13.17 -6.36 2.21
CA TYR A 145 11.72 -6.29 2.04
C TYR A 145 11.30 -6.60 0.60
N ILE A 146 11.97 -6.00 -0.38
CA ILE A 146 11.69 -6.21 -1.81
C ILE A 146 11.81 -7.70 -2.18
N ASN A 147 12.86 -8.37 -1.69
CA ASN A 147 13.04 -9.81 -1.92
C ASN A 147 11.92 -10.65 -1.29
N LYS A 148 11.52 -10.34 -0.04
CA LYS A 148 10.40 -11.03 0.62
C LYS A 148 9.08 -10.83 -0.11
N SER A 149 8.82 -9.61 -0.61
CA SER A 149 7.61 -9.29 -1.36
C SER A 149 7.50 -10.08 -2.68
N LYS A 150 8.62 -10.29 -3.38
CA LYS A 150 8.65 -11.12 -4.60
C LYS A 150 8.23 -12.56 -4.31
N VAL A 151 8.73 -13.15 -3.22
CA VAL A 151 8.36 -14.52 -2.80
C VAL A 151 6.87 -14.60 -2.47
N MET A 152 6.37 -13.70 -1.62
CA MET A 152 4.95 -13.63 -1.26
C MET A 152 4.06 -13.47 -2.50
N SER A 153 4.47 -12.64 -3.47
CA SER A 153 3.70 -12.43 -4.69
C SER A 153 3.65 -13.66 -5.59
N ALA A 154 4.74 -14.42 -5.67
CA ALA A 154 4.77 -15.69 -6.38
C ALA A 154 3.84 -16.74 -5.73
N GLU A 155 3.77 -16.78 -4.40
CA GLU A 155 2.85 -17.67 -3.67
C GLU A 155 1.38 -17.31 -3.92
N ILE A 156 1.03 -16.01 -3.94
CA ILE A 156 -0.32 -15.54 -4.26
C ILE A 156 -0.72 -15.97 -5.67
N LEU A 157 0.16 -15.75 -6.66
CA LEU A 157 -0.08 -16.12 -8.05
C LEU A 157 -0.16 -17.64 -8.25
N GLY A 158 0.69 -18.41 -7.57
CA GLY A 158 0.65 -19.87 -7.58
C GLY A 158 -0.66 -20.42 -7.03
N SER A 159 -1.09 -19.91 -5.86
CA SER A 159 -2.35 -20.31 -5.22
C SER A 159 -3.57 -19.98 -6.08
N ALA A 160 -3.57 -18.81 -6.74
CA ALA A 160 -4.64 -18.41 -7.65
C ALA A 160 -4.73 -19.35 -8.88
N LYS A 161 -3.58 -19.76 -9.41
CA LYS A 161 -3.51 -20.70 -10.53
C LYS A 161 -4.04 -22.10 -10.16
N GLU A 162 -3.69 -22.61 -8.98
CA GLU A 162 -4.17 -23.91 -8.49
C GLU A 162 -5.69 -23.95 -8.32
N LEU A 163 -6.30 -22.86 -7.81
CA LEU A 163 -7.76 -22.75 -7.66
C LEU A 163 -8.48 -22.73 -9.02
N GLN A 164 -7.88 -22.15 -10.05
CA GLN A 164 -8.43 -22.18 -11.41
C GLN A 164 -8.36 -23.57 -12.04
N GLU A 165 -7.21 -24.24 -11.90
CA GLU A 165 -7.01 -25.59 -12.43
C GLU A 165 -7.88 -26.61 -11.70
N ASN A 166 -8.27 -26.33 -10.45
CA ASN A 166 -9.09 -27.23 -9.66
C ASN A 166 -10.21 -26.51 -8.88
N PRO A 167 -11.29 -26.08 -9.56
CA PRO A 167 -12.40 -25.32 -8.94
C PRO A 167 -13.13 -26.08 -7.82
N SER A 168 -12.99 -27.41 -7.78
CA SER A 168 -13.59 -28.27 -6.75
C SER A 168 -13.05 -28.03 -5.34
N LEU A 169 -11.89 -27.37 -5.19
CA LEU A 169 -11.32 -26.97 -3.90
C LEU A 169 -12.16 -25.91 -3.17
N LEU A 170 -12.90 -25.06 -3.90
CA LEU A 170 -13.84 -24.08 -3.33
C LEU A 170 -15.03 -24.73 -2.62
N ASN A 171 -15.41 -25.95 -3.01
CA ASN A 171 -16.57 -26.65 -2.46
C ASN A 171 -16.27 -27.38 -1.14
N ARG A 172 -15.00 -27.49 -0.73
CA ARG A 172 -14.63 -28.21 0.50
C ARG A 172 -14.78 -27.38 1.78
N HIS A 173 -14.92 -26.06 1.68
CA HIS A 173 -14.93 -25.16 2.85
C HIS A 173 -16.25 -24.42 3.11
N HIS A 174 -17.27 -24.55 2.25
CA HIS A 174 -18.59 -23.98 2.50
C HIS A 174 -19.48 -24.94 3.30
N SER A 175 -19.10 -25.16 4.57
CA SER A 175 -20.07 -25.56 5.59
C SER A 175 -20.52 -24.30 6.33
N TYR A 176 -21.79 -23.94 6.12
CA TYR A 176 -22.57 -22.88 6.78
C TYR A 176 -22.37 -21.42 6.35
N LEU A 177 -23.39 -20.90 5.67
CA LEU A 177 -24.22 -19.79 6.15
C LEU A 177 -25.63 -20.03 5.59
N MET A 178 -26.52 -20.56 6.44
CA MET A 178 -27.97 -20.53 6.29
C MET A 178 -28.51 -19.54 7.32
#